data_AF-A0A819CKW1-F1
#
_entry.id   AF-A0A819CKW1-F1
#
_cell.length_a   1.000
_cell.length_b   1.000
_cell.length_c   1.000
_cell.angle_alpha   90.00
_cell.angle_beta   90.00
_cell.angle_gamma   90.00
#
_symmetry.space_group_name_H-M   'P 1'
#
loop_
_entity.id
_entity.type
_entity.pdbx_description
1 polymer ?
#
loop_
_entity_poly.entity_id
_entity_poly.type
_entity_poly.pdbx_seq_one_letter_code
_entity_poly.pdbx_strand_id
1 'polypeptide(L)'
;MNCLSVDIDTHFPVAGCLPKQPTGALQLLTKHPQYDGRQITIAVIDTGIDPLANGLQKTSTGKEKLIDLRDSTGSGDVDISTIVKVISNNNQEDRLIQGLSGRKLKIPSHWKNPSGNYHIGIKALKQIIPTSAFERLSKERREKIFEPEHRLALAEAQQRLNEHIS
;
A
#
# COMPACT_ATOMS: atom_id res chain seq x y z
N MET A 1 52.39 11.76 -18.84
CA MET A 1 51.08 12.27 -19.26
C MET A 1 50.11 11.96 -18.12
N ASN A 2 49.83 12.94 -17.26
CA ASN A 2 48.87 12.78 -16.16
C ASN A 2 47.46 13.03 -16.70
N CYS A 3 46.65 11.98 -16.75
CA CYS A 3 45.21 12.10 -16.93
C CYS A 3 44.64 12.59 -15.59
N LEU A 4 44.20 13.85 -15.56
CA LEU A 4 43.45 14.40 -14.44
C LEU A 4 42.12 13.65 -14.35
N SER A 5 41.91 12.92 -13.25
CA SER A 5 40.62 12.38 -12.88
C SER A 5 39.66 13.54 -12.64
N VAL A 6 38.66 13.69 -13.51
CA VAL A 6 37.53 14.59 -13.28
C VAL A 6 36.69 13.95 -12.20
N ASP A 7 36.77 14.47 -10.98
CA ASP A 7 35.82 14.16 -9.92
C ASP A 7 34.46 14.70 -10.33
N ILE A 8 33.63 13.84 -10.93
CA ILE A 8 32.23 14.13 -11.16
C ILE A 8 31.58 14.12 -9.77
N ASP A 9 31.23 15.30 -9.27
CA ASP A 9 30.50 15.46 -8.02
C ASP A 9 29.12 14.79 -8.19
N THR A 10 29.03 13.54 -7.75
CA THR A 10 27.84 12.67 -7.85
C THR A 10 26.77 13.05 -6.83
N HIS A 11 26.96 14.14 -6.09
CA HIS A 11 26.06 14.59 -5.05
C HIS A 11 24.90 15.39 -5.64
N PHE A 12 23.70 14.81 -5.61
CA PHE A 12 22.48 15.53 -5.99
C PHE A 12 22.31 16.80 -5.13
N PRO A 13 22.00 17.98 -5.71
CA PRO A 13 21.95 19.23 -4.97
C PRO A 13 20.69 19.33 -4.11
N VAL A 14 20.66 18.63 -2.98
CA VAL A 14 19.55 18.63 -2.00
C VAL A 14 19.18 20.05 -1.54
N ALA A 15 20.17 20.95 -1.51
CA ALA A 15 19.99 22.36 -1.16
C ALA A 15 19.02 23.10 -2.11
N GLY A 16 18.87 22.65 -3.36
CA GLY A 16 17.98 23.24 -4.36
C GLY A 16 16.54 22.72 -4.35
N CYS A 17 16.26 21.62 -3.62
CA CYS A 17 14.93 21.01 -3.61
C CYS A 17 13.87 21.84 -2.89
N LEU A 18 14.30 22.71 -1.97
CA LEU A 18 13.42 23.58 -1.20
C LEU A 18 13.95 25.01 -1.32
N PRO A 19 13.10 26.01 -1.63
CA PRO A 19 13.52 27.40 -1.86
C PRO A 19 13.88 28.14 -0.55
N LYS A 20 14.74 27.57 0.31
CA LYS A 20 15.09 28.09 1.64
C LYS A 20 15.88 29.40 1.59
N GLN A 21 16.71 29.57 0.56
CA GLN A 21 17.47 30.80 0.34
C GLN A 21 16.58 31.95 -0.17
N PRO A 22 15.82 31.80 -1.28
CA PRO A 22 15.00 32.90 -1.78
C PRO A 22 13.82 33.25 -0.87
N THR A 23 13.33 32.31 -0.05
CA THR A 23 12.31 32.61 0.98
C THR A 23 12.89 33.27 2.25
N GLY A 24 14.22 33.39 2.36
CA GLY A 24 14.88 33.93 3.56
C GLY A 24 14.85 32.98 4.78
N ALA A 25 14.24 31.80 4.67
CA ALA A 25 14.13 30.83 5.77
C ALA A 25 15.51 30.42 6.33
N LEU A 26 16.51 30.27 5.46
CA LEU A 26 17.87 29.97 5.88
C LEU A 26 18.48 31.11 6.71
N GLN A 27 18.29 32.36 6.30
CA GLN A 27 18.82 33.53 7.00
C GLN A 27 18.17 33.72 8.37
N LEU A 28 16.86 33.44 8.48
CA LEU A 28 16.14 33.45 9.74
C LEU A 28 16.74 32.43 10.73
N LEU A 29 16.97 31.20 10.28
CA LEU A 29 17.55 30.14 11.10
C LEU A 29 19.01 30.44 11.48
N THR A 30 19.80 31.03 10.59
CA THR A 30 21.18 31.44 10.93
C THR A 30 21.19 32.49 12.05
N LYS A 31 20.27 33.47 12.02
CA LYS A 31 20.17 34.50 13.07
C LYS A 31 19.53 33.99 14.36
N HIS A 32 18.58 33.07 14.26
CA HIS A 32 17.86 32.49 15.38
C HIS A 32 17.84 30.96 15.28
N PRO A 33 18.92 30.27 15.70
CA PRO A 33 19.06 28.82 15.53
C PRO A 33 17.97 27.98 16.22
N GLN A 34 17.25 28.56 17.18
CA GLN A 34 16.18 27.91 17.92
C GLN A 34 14.81 28.05 17.26
N TYR A 35 14.67 28.83 16.18
CA TYR A 35 13.40 29.11 15.49
C TYR A 35 13.15 28.09 14.37
N ASP A 36 13.45 26.82 14.63
CA ASP A 36 13.35 25.69 13.71
C ASP A 36 12.01 24.95 13.78
N GLY A 37 11.02 25.53 14.48
CA GLY A 37 9.70 24.94 14.66
C GLY A 37 9.62 23.90 15.77
N ARG A 38 10.68 23.72 16.60
CA ARG A 38 10.59 22.88 17.80
C ARG A 38 9.41 23.29 18.68
N GLN A 39 8.73 22.31 19.26
CA GLN A 39 7.54 22.49 20.12
C GLN A 39 6.28 22.97 19.38
N ILE A 40 6.31 23.09 18.06
CA ILE A 40 5.14 23.40 17.24
C ILE A 40 4.63 22.14 16.54
N THR A 41 3.31 21.93 16.57
CA THR A 41 2.63 20.86 15.83
C THR A 41 1.87 21.46 14.67
N ILE A 42 2.04 20.88 13.48
CA ILE A 42 1.38 21.31 12.25
C ILE A 42 0.49 20.16 11.76
N ALA A 43 -0.77 20.44 11.49
CA ALA A 43 -1.64 19.54 10.75
C ALA A 43 -1.59 19.89 9.26
N VAL A 44 -1.39 18.89 8.42
CA VAL A 44 -1.37 19.04 6.95
C VAL A 44 -2.59 18.32 6.40
N ILE A 45 -3.47 19.06 5.72
CA ILE A 45 -4.64 18.51 5.04
C ILE A 45 -4.30 18.47 3.56
N ASP A 46 -3.90 17.28 3.09
CA ASP A 46 -3.48 17.01 1.72
C ASP A 46 -3.93 15.60 1.33
N THR A 47 -3.56 15.16 0.13
CA THR A 47 -3.82 13.85 -0.45
C THR A 47 -3.07 12.69 0.21
N GLY A 48 -2.07 13.00 1.05
CA GLY A 48 -1.26 12.03 1.79
C GLY A 48 0.21 12.40 1.83
N ILE A 49 0.99 11.61 2.58
CA ILE A 49 2.44 11.74 2.68
C ILE A 49 3.08 10.35 2.70
N ASP A 50 4.38 10.26 2.38
CA ASP A 50 5.19 9.07 2.65
C ASP A 50 5.84 9.20 4.04
N PRO A 51 5.41 8.42 5.05
CA PRO A 51 5.98 8.50 6.39
C PRO A 51 7.45 8.05 6.48
N LEU A 52 7.92 7.26 5.50
CA LEU A 52 9.27 6.72 5.49
C LEU A 52 10.29 7.69 4.87
N ALA A 53 9.82 8.79 4.26
CA ALA A 53 10.70 9.81 3.71
C ALA A 53 11.68 10.33 4.77
N ASN A 54 12.98 10.35 4.45
CA ASN A 54 14.05 10.70 5.41
C ASN A 54 13.82 12.04 6.13
N GLY A 55 13.24 13.04 5.45
CA GLY A 55 12.92 14.35 6.04
C GLY A 55 11.75 14.37 7.03
N LEU A 56 11.04 13.24 7.18
CA LEU A 56 9.86 13.06 8.04
C LEU A 56 10.09 12.10 9.21
N GLN A 57 11.28 11.53 9.35
CA GLN A 57 11.55 10.58 10.44
C GLN A 57 11.73 11.30 11.78
N LYS A 58 12.69 12.22 11.87
CA LYS A 58 13.06 12.87 13.14
C LYS A 58 12.98 14.39 13.06
N THR A 59 12.64 15.00 14.19
CA THR A 59 12.77 16.45 14.42
C THR A 59 14.23 16.82 14.70
N SER A 60 14.54 18.13 14.71
CA SER A 60 15.85 18.64 15.12
C SER A 60 16.25 18.30 16.56
N THR A 61 15.29 17.86 17.38
CA THR A 61 15.51 17.44 18.78
C THR A 61 15.53 15.91 18.96
N GLY A 62 15.53 15.14 17.86
CA GLY A 62 15.61 13.68 17.88
C GLY A 62 14.28 12.96 18.16
N LYS A 63 13.18 13.68 18.39
CA LYS A 63 11.84 13.11 18.54
C LYS A 63 11.25 12.69 17.18
N GLU A 64 10.30 11.75 17.17
CA GLU A 64 9.49 11.45 15.98
C GLU A 64 8.82 12.72 15.45
N LYS A 65 8.88 12.93 14.13
CA LYS A 65 8.28 14.12 13.50
C LYS A 65 6.79 13.91 13.17
N LEU A 66 6.42 12.69 12.77
CA LEU A 66 5.04 12.30 12.53
C LEU A 66 4.45 11.71 13.81
N ILE A 67 3.38 12.33 14.30
CA ILE A 67 2.67 11.90 15.51
C ILE A 67 1.30 11.31 15.21
N ASP A 68 0.70 11.66 14.06
CA ASP A 68 -0.57 11.12 13.58
C ASP A 68 -0.60 11.15 12.05
N LEU A 69 -1.31 10.19 11.46
CA LEU A 69 -1.58 10.08 10.02
C LEU A 69 -2.98 9.51 9.82
N ARG A 70 -3.86 10.30 9.21
CA ARG A 70 -5.26 9.92 9.06
C ARG A 70 -5.75 10.06 7.63
N ASP A 71 -6.28 8.96 7.09
CA ASP A 71 -7.15 9.01 5.91
C ASP A 71 -8.55 9.45 6.36
N SER A 72 -9.00 10.59 5.86
CA SER A 72 -10.36 11.13 6.12
C SER A 72 -11.31 10.92 4.94
N THR A 73 -10.86 10.25 3.88
CA THR A 73 -11.68 9.98 2.68
C THR A 73 -12.54 8.72 2.83
N GLY A 74 -12.21 7.84 3.79
CA GLY A 74 -12.84 6.53 3.96
C GLY A 74 -12.44 5.50 2.89
N SER A 75 -11.48 5.84 2.02
CA SER A 75 -11.03 4.94 0.95
C SER A 75 -10.49 3.62 1.50
N GLY A 76 -9.82 3.67 2.65
CA GLY A 76 -9.30 2.52 3.38
C GLY A 76 -10.31 1.75 4.24
N ASP A 77 -11.56 2.20 4.35
CA ASP A 77 -12.50 1.60 5.31
C ASP A 77 -12.88 0.16 4.91
N VAL A 78 -12.92 -0.73 5.89
CA VAL A 78 -13.30 -2.13 5.74
C VAL A 78 -14.31 -2.48 6.83
N ASP A 79 -15.49 -2.96 6.44
CA ASP A 79 -16.45 -3.51 7.39
C ASP A 79 -15.90 -4.81 7.99
N ILE A 80 -15.64 -4.77 9.31
CA ILE A 80 -15.13 -5.88 10.12
C ILE A 80 -16.12 -6.32 11.20
N SER A 81 -17.41 -6.02 11.00
CA SER A 81 -18.50 -6.42 11.89
C SER A 81 -18.65 -7.93 12.01
N THR A 82 -18.19 -8.70 11.02
CA THR A 82 -18.27 -10.15 11.04
C THR A 82 -17.18 -10.75 11.95
N ILE A 83 -17.64 -11.56 12.92
CA ILE A 83 -16.78 -12.23 13.89
C ILE A 83 -16.74 -13.72 13.60
N VAL A 84 -15.54 -14.29 13.49
CA VAL A 84 -15.32 -15.72 13.30
C VAL A 84 -14.42 -16.30 14.39
N LYS A 85 -14.54 -17.62 14.60
CA LYS A 85 -13.70 -18.40 15.51
C LYS A 85 -12.87 -19.42 14.73
N VAL A 86 -11.84 -19.93 15.38
CA VAL A 86 -10.96 -20.96 14.79
C VAL A 86 -11.73 -22.25 14.59
N ILE A 87 -11.62 -22.81 13.38
CA ILE A 87 -12.13 -24.12 12.99
C ILE A 87 -10.97 -25.10 13.19
N SER A 88 -10.91 -25.77 14.33
CA SER A 88 -9.90 -26.79 14.60
C SER A 88 -10.29 -28.10 13.93
N ASN A 89 -9.53 -28.55 12.93
CA ASN A 89 -9.66 -29.90 12.37
C ASN A 89 -8.48 -30.75 12.81
N ASN A 90 -8.69 -31.56 13.86
CA ASN A 90 -7.94 -32.75 14.34
C ASN A 90 -6.41 -32.77 14.43
N ASN A 91 -5.68 -31.86 13.80
CA ASN A 91 -4.24 -31.66 13.90
C ASN A 91 -4.00 -30.25 14.48
N GLN A 92 -3.45 -30.20 15.69
CA GLN A 92 -3.33 -29.00 16.53
C GLN A 92 -2.38 -27.90 15.97
N GLU A 93 -1.81 -28.06 14.78
CA GLU A 93 -0.79 -27.14 14.24
C GLU A 93 -1.37 -25.98 13.42
N ASP A 94 -2.55 -26.14 12.81
CA ASP A 94 -3.12 -25.13 11.91
C ASP A 94 -4.39 -24.50 12.49
N ARG A 95 -4.24 -23.30 13.05
CA ARG A 95 -5.38 -22.44 13.42
C ARG A 95 -5.98 -21.84 12.15
N LEU A 96 -7.08 -22.40 11.67
CA LEU A 96 -7.77 -21.93 10.47
C LEU A 96 -9.04 -21.16 10.82
N ILE A 97 -9.34 -20.09 10.08
CA ILE A 97 -10.65 -19.41 10.10
C ILE A 97 -11.25 -19.43 8.70
N GLN A 98 -12.59 -19.40 8.60
CA GLN A 98 -13.27 -19.25 7.31
C GLN A 98 -13.40 -17.76 6.97
N GLY A 99 -12.77 -17.33 5.88
CA GLY A 99 -12.88 -15.96 5.39
C GLY A 99 -14.19 -15.71 4.62
N LEU A 100 -14.58 -14.44 4.48
CA LEU A 100 -15.77 -14.02 3.74
C LEU A 100 -15.77 -14.40 2.25
N SER A 101 -14.58 -14.66 1.69
CA SER A 101 -14.45 -15.16 0.32
C SER A 101 -14.68 -16.68 0.19
N GLY A 102 -14.98 -17.38 1.28
CA GLY A 102 -15.03 -18.85 1.36
C GLY A 102 -13.66 -19.53 1.53
N ARG A 103 -12.56 -18.82 1.32
CA ARG A 103 -11.20 -19.34 1.54
C ARG A 103 -10.90 -19.52 3.03
N LYS A 104 -10.17 -20.58 3.36
CA LYS A 104 -9.63 -20.79 4.72
C LYS A 104 -8.38 -19.93 4.90
N LEU A 105 -8.31 -19.17 6.00
CA LEU A 105 -7.18 -18.31 6.35
C LEU A 105 -6.43 -18.94 7.54
N LYS A 106 -5.11 -19.05 7.44
CA LYS A 106 -4.26 -19.56 8.53
C LYS A 106 -3.83 -18.42 9.45
N ILE A 107 -4.11 -18.60 10.74
CA ILE A 107 -3.71 -17.66 11.78
C ILE A 107 -2.34 -18.05 12.32
N PRO A 108 -1.33 -17.17 12.24
CA PRO A 108 0.02 -17.46 12.74
C PRO A 108 0.00 -17.83 14.22
N SER A 109 0.70 -18.89 14.62
CA SER A 109 0.69 -19.44 15.99
C SER A 109 1.13 -18.45 17.08
N HIS A 110 2.00 -17.50 16.75
CA HIS A 110 2.51 -16.49 17.68
C HIS A 110 1.50 -15.37 18.01
N TRP A 111 0.37 -15.26 17.29
CA TRP A 111 -0.67 -14.27 17.60
C TRP A 111 -1.38 -14.64 18.91
N LYS A 112 -1.40 -13.69 19.84
CA LYS A 112 -2.14 -13.77 21.10
C LYS A 112 -3.49 -13.07 20.94
N ASN A 113 -4.57 -13.84 21.01
CA ASN A 113 -5.93 -13.31 20.99
C ASN A 113 -6.72 -13.89 22.17
N PRO A 114 -6.77 -13.18 23.32
CA PRO A 114 -7.44 -13.67 24.53
C PRO A 114 -8.94 -13.91 24.33
N SER A 115 -9.59 -13.15 23.44
CA SER A 115 -11.03 -13.26 23.20
C SER A 115 -11.42 -14.49 22.36
N GLY A 116 -10.47 -15.02 21.58
CA GLY A 116 -10.73 -16.04 20.56
C GLY A 116 -11.58 -15.58 19.37
N ASN A 117 -12.02 -14.31 19.35
CA ASN A 117 -12.83 -13.72 18.29
C ASN A 117 -11.93 -13.05 17.26
N TYR A 118 -12.14 -13.35 15.99
CA TYR A 118 -11.44 -12.71 14.88
C TYR A 118 -12.43 -11.87 14.09
N HIS A 119 -12.20 -10.56 14.06
CA HIS A 119 -12.94 -9.63 13.23
C HIS A 119 -12.40 -9.70 11.81
N ILE A 120 -13.25 -10.03 10.85
CA ILE A 120 -12.86 -10.18 9.46
C ILE A 120 -13.68 -9.25 8.57
N GLY A 121 -13.01 -8.75 7.54
CA GLY A 121 -13.62 -7.95 6.50
C GLY A 121 -13.05 -8.32 5.14
N ILE A 122 -13.74 -7.89 4.09
CA ILE A 122 -13.30 -8.09 2.71
C ILE A 122 -13.52 -6.80 1.94
N LYS A 123 -12.55 -6.45 1.10
CA LYS A 123 -12.64 -5.30 0.20
C LYS A 123 -12.21 -5.71 -1.19
N ALA A 124 -12.95 -5.27 -2.20
CA ALA A 124 -12.64 -5.60 -3.58
C ALA A 124 -11.37 -4.84 -4.01
N LEU A 125 -10.44 -5.53 -4.67
CA LEU A 125 -9.17 -4.93 -5.10
C LEU A 125 -9.36 -3.66 -5.95
N LYS A 126 -10.39 -3.62 -6.81
CA LYS A 126 -10.78 -2.46 -7.62
C LYS A 126 -11.00 -1.17 -6.81
N GLN A 127 -11.40 -1.31 -5.54
CA GLN A 127 -11.66 -0.17 -4.65
C GLN A 127 -10.40 0.37 -3.99
N ILE A 128 -9.29 -0.37 -4.06
CA ILE A 128 -8.03 -0.04 -3.37
C ILE A 128 -7.00 0.50 -4.36
N ILE A 129 -6.91 -0.10 -5.55
CA ILE A 129 -5.89 0.27 -6.54
C ILE A 129 -6.44 1.30 -7.54
N PRO A 130 -5.57 2.13 -8.14
CA PRO A 130 -5.98 3.06 -9.18
C PRO A 130 -6.67 2.35 -10.35
N THR A 131 -7.64 3.02 -10.99
CA THR A 131 -8.40 2.47 -12.12
C THR A 131 -7.50 1.95 -13.23
N SER A 132 -6.46 2.69 -13.61
CA SER A 132 -5.50 2.29 -14.64
C SER A 132 -4.73 1.00 -14.28
N ALA A 133 -4.37 0.83 -13.01
CA ALA A 133 -3.73 -0.38 -12.52
C ALA A 133 -4.69 -1.58 -12.57
N PHE A 134 -5.96 -1.36 -12.19
CA PHE A 134 -7.00 -2.39 -12.25
C PHE A 134 -7.33 -2.81 -13.68
N GLU A 135 -7.41 -1.87 -14.62
CA GLU A 135 -7.65 -2.14 -16.04
C GLU A 135 -6.55 -2.99 -16.65
N ARG A 136 -5.29 -2.63 -16.37
CA ARG A 136 -4.11 -3.41 -16.79
C ARG A 136 -4.16 -4.84 -16.25
N LEU A 137 -4.44 -4.98 -14.94
CA LEU A 137 -4.55 -6.29 -14.30
C LEU A 137 -5.70 -7.13 -14.88
N SER A 138 -6.85 -6.48 -15.14
CA SER A 138 -8.04 -7.13 -15.69
C SER A 138 -7.82 -7.59 -17.12
N LYS A 139 -7.15 -6.78 -17.95
CA LYS A 139 -6.76 -7.12 -19.31
C LYS A 139 -5.82 -8.34 -19.32
N GLU A 140 -4.76 -8.29 -18.51
CA GLU A 140 -3.79 -9.39 -18.42
C GLU A 140 -4.47 -10.70 -17.97
N ARG A 141 -5.38 -10.62 -16.99
CA ARG A 141 -6.14 -11.77 -16.53
C ARG A 141 -7.05 -12.33 -17.62
N ARG A 142 -7.74 -11.46 -18.37
CA ARG A 142 -8.61 -11.87 -19.48
C ARG A 142 -7.79 -12.62 -20.53
N GLU A 143 -6.68 -12.04 -20.97
CA GLU A 143 -5.84 -12.61 -22.04
C GLU A 143 -5.18 -13.94 -21.65
N LYS A 144 -4.69 -14.07 -20.41
CA LYS A 144 -3.98 -15.26 -19.96
C LYS A 144 -4.87 -16.40 -19.48
N ILE A 145 -6.01 -16.08 -18.86
CA ILE A 145 -6.86 -17.07 -18.19
C ILE A 145 -8.16 -17.28 -18.95
N PHE A 146 -8.88 -16.21 -19.28
CA PHE A 146 -10.24 -16.31 -19.82
C PHE A 146 -10.25 -16.64 -21.32
N GLU A 147 -9.52 -15.90 -22.15
CA GLU A 147 -9.54 -16.06 -23.61
C GLU A 147 -9.15 -17.47 -24.09
N PRO A 148 -8.13 -18.16 -23.51
CA PRO A 148 -7.80 -19.51 -23.93
C PRO A 148 -8.94 -20.50 -23.71
N GLU A 149 -9.52 -20.53 -22.51
CA GLU A 149 -10.63 -21.43 -22.17
C GLU A 149 -11.91 -21.06 -22.93
N HIS A 150 -12.20 -19.77 -23.05
CA HIS A 150 -13.39 -19.28 -23.75
C HIS A 150 -13.37 -19.63 -25.24
N ARG A 151 -12.21 -19.47 -25.91
CA ARG A 151 -12.07 -19.85 -27.32
C ARG A 151 -12.26 -21.35 -27.55
N LEU A 152 -11.76 -22.19 -26.66
CA LEU A 152 -11.98 -23.65 -26.73
C LEU A 152 -13.46 -23.99 -26.56
N ALA A 153 -14.11 -23.42 -25.55
CA ALA A 153 -15.54 -23.64 -25.30
C ALA A 153 -16.42 -23.14 -26.47
N LEU A 154 -16.07 -22.00 -27.07
CA LEU A 154 -16.74 -21.48 -28.26
C LEU A 154 -16.59 -22.41 -29.46
N ALA A 155 -15.38 -22.93 -29.71
CA ALA A 155 -15.14 -23.86 -30.81
C ALA A 155 -15.96 -25.15 -30.64
N GLU A 156 -16.01 -25.70 -29.42
CA GLU A 156 -16.81 -26.89 -29.11
C GLU A 156 -18.32 -26.63 -29.28
N ALA A 157 -18.81 -25.50 -28.78
CA ALA A 157 -20.22 -25.12 -28.94
C ALA A 157 -20.60 -24.97 -30.43
N GLN A 158 -19.72 -24.37 -31.23
CA GLN A 158 -19.93 -24.20 -32.67
C GLN A 158 -19.93 -25.55 -33.40
N GLN A 159 -19.06 -26.48 -33.01
CA GLN A 159 -19.04 -27.83 -33.59
C GLN A 159 -20.36 -28.56 -33.32
N ARG A 160 -20.82 -28.58 -32.07
CA ARG A 160 -22.09 -29.21 -31.70
C ARG A 160 -23.28 -28.61 -32.44
N LEU A 161 -23.27 -27.29 -32.65
CA LEU A 161 -24.32 -26.61 -33.43
C LEU A 161 -24.33 -27.08 -34.88
N ASN A 162 -23.16 -27.18 -35.52
CA ASN A 162 -23.05 -27.61 -36.90
C ASN A 162 -23.48 -29.08 -37.09
N GLU A 163 -23.14 -29.95 -36.13
CA GLU A 163 -23.58 -31.35 -36.10
C GLU A 163 -25.10 -31.50 -35.91
N HIS A 164 -25.76 -30.54 -35.25
CA HIS A 164 -27.21 -30.57 -35.06
C HIS A 164 -28.00 -30.01 -36.25
N ILE A 165 -27.39 -29.11 -37.03
CA ILE A 165 -28.02 -28.46 -38.20
C ILE A 165 -27.80 -29.29 -39.49
N SER A 166 -26.82 -30.20 -39.50
CA SER A 166 -26.56 -31.14 -40.61
C SER A 166 -27.38 -32.41 -40.48
#